data_AF-A0A0H3H925-F1
#
_entry.id   AF-A0A0H3H925-F1
#
_cell.length_a   1.000
_cell.length_b   1.000
_cell.length_c   1.000
_cell.angle_alpha   90.00
_cell.angle_beta   90.00
_cell.angle_gamma   90.00
#
_symmetry.space_group_name_H-M   'P 1'
#
loop_
_entity.id
_entity.type
_entity.pdbx_description
1 polymer ?
#
loop_
_entity_poly.entity_id
_entity_poly.type
_entity_poly.pdbx_seq_one_letter_code
_entity_poly.pdbx_strand_id
1 'polypeptide(L)'
;MMLLSKNILGSLLLMVPVFVYACPELQGSYKVEQRADLYIQKQSDGSYLAMIKSEDHQPQFLSVIRPEAKELKEQGYTECTAIIKGLGLLMPSDKNKTYQVTSESQNYQTGKKPGTPFVIMYMAGFQSDVFGVDKISETIPQAAVDRYHQGGN
;
A
#
# COMPACT_ATOMS: atom_id res chain seq x y z
N MET A 1 -17.49 60.47 33.05
CA MET A 1 -17.69 59.10 33.57
C MET A 1 -18.41 58.30 32.49
N MET A 2 -17.76 57.23 31.99
CA MET A 2 -18.28 56.07 31.23
C MET A 2 -18.99 56.33 29.88
N LEU A 3 -18.32 56.18 28.73
CA LEU A 3 -17.90 54.95 28.01
C LEU A 3 -18.96 54.45 27.01
N LEU A 4 -18.75 54.78 25.73
CA LEU A 4 -19.38 54.15 24.58
C LEU A 4 -18.97 52.68 24.50
N SER A 5 -19.93 51.77 24.61
CA SER A 5 -19.77 50.35 24.33
C SER A 5 -19.78 50.10 22.82
N LYS A 6 -18.59 49.93 22.22
CA LYS A 6 -18.41 49.41 20.87
C LYS A 6 -18.60 47.89 20.89
N ASN A 7 -19.61 47.40 20.17
CA ASN A 7 -19.78 45.98 19.86
C ASN A 7 -18.65 45.53 18.92
N ILE A 8 -17.68 44.80 19.46
CA ILE A 8 -16.66 44.10 18.70
C ILE A 8 -17.24 42.74 18.33
N LEU A 9 -17.72 42.62 17.10
CA LEU A 9 -18.10 41.36 16.49
C LEU A 9 -16.81 40.58 16.22
N GLY A 10 -16.42 39.73 17.18
CA GLY A 10 -15.28 38.84 17.05
C GLY A 10 -15.51 37.88 15.89
N SER A 11 -14.75 38.05 14.81
CA SER A 11 -14.66 37.10 13.71
C SER A 11 -13.95 35.85 14.23
N LEU A 12 -14.74 34.83 14.57
CA LEU A 12 -14.26 33.52 14.97
C LEU A 12 -13.73 32.82 13.71
N LEU A 13 -12.44 32.98 13.43
CA LEU A 13 -11.71 32.16 12.45
C LEU A 13 -11.75 30.71 12.94
N LEU A 14 -12.70 29.94 12.41
CA LEU A 14 -12.71 28.48 12.50
C LEU A 14 -11.45 27.97 11.78
N MET A 15 -10.37 27.75 12.53
CA MET A 15 -9.26 26.92 12.09
C MET A 15 -9.80 25.49 11.97
N VAL A 16 -10.26 25.13 10.77
CA VAL A 16 -10.55 23.74 10.42
C VAL A 16 -9.21 23.02 10.40
N PRO A 17 -8.96 22.01 11.26
CA PRO A 17 -7.76 21.22 11.17
C PRO A 17 -7.77 20.51 9.81
N VAL A 18 -6.85 20.89 8.93
CA VAL A 18 -6.55 20.15 7.72
C VAL A 18 -5.92 18.83 8.19
N PHE A 19 -6.73 17.80 8.36
CA PHE A 19 -6.24 16.44 8.51
C PHE A 19 -5.56 16.07 7.19
N VAL A 20 -4.25 16.26 7.13
CA VAL A 20 -3.41 15.66 6.09
C VAL A 20 -3.51 14.16 6.33
N TYR A 21 -4.35 13.46 5.56
CA TYR A 21 -4.39 12.01 5.56
C TYR A 21 -3.07 11.50 4.97
N ALA A 22 -2.06 11.38 5.82
CA ALA A 22 -0.80 10.75 5.46
C ALA A 22 -1.04 9.27 5.19
N CYS A 23 -0.41 8.73 4.15
CA CYS A 23 -0.48 7.30 3.86
C CYS A 23 0.00 6.47 5.07
N PRO A 24 -0.67 5.34 5.37
CA PRO A 24 -0.25 4.48 6.45
C PRO A 24 1.17 3.95 6.20
N GLU A 25 1.86 3.59 7.27
CA GLU A 25 3.19 3.01 7.14
C GLU A 25 3.10 1.64 6.44
N LEU A 26 3.98 1.43 5.46
CA LEU A 26 4.05 0.19 4.69
C LEU A 26 4.73 -0.93 5.47
N GLN A 27 5.43 -0.59 6.55
CA GLN A 27 6.06 -1.61 7.37
C GLN A 27 5.02 -2.55 7.98
N GLY A 28 5.31 -3.84 7.93
CA GLY A 28 4.50 -4.84 8.61
C GLY A 28 4.55 -6.21 7.96
N SER A 29 3.66 -7.06 8.47
CA SER A 29 3.42 -8.42 7.99
C SER A 29 2.09 -8.47 7.26
N TYR A 30 2.09 -9.11 6.10
CA TYR A 30 0.96 -9.22 5.19
C TYR A 30 0.77 -10.66 4.76
N LYS A 31 -0.46 -11.00 4.40
CA LYS A 31 -0.83 -12.29 3.82
C LYS A 31 -1.42 -12.05 2.44
N VAL A 32 -0.81 -12.66 1.42
CA VAL A 32 -1.27 -12.60 0.03
C VAL A 32 -2.08 -13.88 -0.26
N GLU A 33 -3.35 -13.71 -0.64
CA GLU A 33 -4.28 -14.80 -1.00
C GLU A 33 -4.38 -15.92 0.06
N GLN A 34 -4.16 -15.58 1.34
CA GLN A 34 -4.09 -16.57 2.44
C GLN A 34 -3.00 -17.65 2.29
N ARG A 35 -2.05 -17.47 1.35
CA ARG A 35 -1.07 -18.50 0.97
C ARG A 35 0.39 -18.08 1.13
N ALA A 36 0.71 -16.83 0.83
CA ALA A 36 2.09 -16.34 0.90
C ALA A 36 2.24 -15.26 1.97
N ASP A 37 3.31 -15.35 2.74
CA ASP A 37 3.73 -14.29 3.65
C ASP A 37 4.47 -13.22 2.87
N LEU A 38 4.08 -11.96 3.09
CA LEU A 38 4.78 -10.79 2.60
C LEU A 38 5.17 -9.93 3.80
N TYR A 39 6.46 -9.69 3.96
CA TYR A 39 6.96 -8.75 4.96
C TYR A 39 7.50 -7.53 4.23
N ILE A 40 7.26 -6.34 4.76
CA ILE A 40 7.82 -5.11 4.22
C ILE A 40 8.53 -4.39 5.37
N GLN A 41 9.82 -4.15 5.21
CA GLN A 41 10.65 -3.51 6.23
C GLN A 41 11.19 -2.18 5.73
N LYS A 42 11.05 -1.14 6.55
CA LYS A 42 11.69 0.15 6.33
C LYS A 42 13.17 0.04 6.70
N GLN A 43 14.04 0.47 5.78
CA GLN A 43 15.48 0.47 5.94
C GLN A 43 15.95 1.77 6.61
N SER A 44 17.19 1.80 7.08
CA SER A 44 17.76 2.97 7.78
C SER A 44 17.87 4.22 6.89
N ASP A 45 17.97 4.04 5.58
CA ASP A 45 18.01 5.12 4.59
C ASP A 45 16.59 5.63 4.20
N GLY A 46 15.55 5.08 4.81
CA GLY A 46 14.15 5.41 4.53
C GLY A 46 13.54 4.65 3.35
N SER A 47 14.32 3.86 2.62
CA SER A 47 13.81 2.94 1.58
C SER A 47 13.06 1.76 2.21
N TYR A 48 12.39 0.95 1.39
CA TYR A 48 11.68 -0.24 1.84
C TYR A 48 12.15 -1.48 1.07
N LEU A 49 12.24 -2.60 1.79
CA LEU A 49 12.58 -3.91 1.23
C LEU A 49 11.47 -4.91 1.61
N ALA A 50 10.89 -5.56 0.60
CA ALA A 50 9.92 -6.62 0.78
C ALA A 50 10.62 -7.98 0.81
N MET A 51 10.14 -8.89 1.64
CA MET A 51 10.47 -10.31 1.60
C MET A 51 9.18 -11.08 1.40
N ILE A 52 9.06 -11.81 0.29
CA ILE A 52 7.95 -12.72 0.03
C ILE A 52 8.38 -14.17 0.24
N LYS A 53 7.54 -14.94 0.93
CA LYS A 53 7.77 -16.35 1.22
C LYS A 53 6.49 -17.14 0.98
N SER A 54 6.60 -18.24 0.23
CA SER A 54 5.59 -19.28 0.11
C SER A 54 6.18 -20.62 0.57
N GLU A 55 5.33 -21.62 0.79
CA GLU A 55 5.78 -22.93 1.33
C GLU A 55 6.84 -23.61 0.45
N ASP A 56 6.71 -23.50 -0.88
CA ASP A 56 7.54 -24.24 -1.83
C ASP A 56 8.75 -23.46 -2.36
N HIS A 57 8.93 -22.20 -1.97
CA HIS A 57 9.94 -21.32 -2.58
C HIS A 57 10.84 -20.67 -1.54
N GLN A 58 12.10 -20.48 -1.93
CA GLN A 58 13.03 -19.68 -1.12
C GLN A 58 12.52 -18.23 -1.02
N PRO A 59 12.74 -17.56 0.13
CA PRO A 59 12.37 -16.16 0.27
C PRO A 59 13.01 -15.29 -0.80
N GLN A 60 12.23 -14.38 -1.37
CA GLN A 60 12.72 -13.40 -2.35
C GLN A 60 12.66 -12.00 -1.75
N PHE A 61 13.74 -11.23 -1.95
CA PHE A 61 13.86 -9.86 -1.49
C PHE A 61 13.65 -8.89 -2.66
N LEU A 62 12.70 -7.96 -2.52
CA LEU A 62 12.24 -7.09 -3.59
C LEU A 62 12.23 -5.64 -3.12
N SER A 63 12.84 -4.73 -3.88
CA SER A 63 12.78 -3.30 -3.56
C SER A 63 11.35 -2.77 -3.63
N VAL A 64 10.99 -1.93 -2.67
CA VAL A 64 9.67 -1.28 -2.61
C VAL A 64 9.84 0.22 -2.80
N ILE A 65 9.16 0.76 -3.80
CA ILE A 65 9.14 2.20 -4.12
C ILE A 65 7.80 2.76 -3.70
N ARG A 66 7.82 3.93 -3.06
CA ARG A 66 6.62 4.75 -2.80
C ARG A 66 6.67 5.97 -3.74
N PRO A 67 5.94 5.94 -4.88
CA PRO A 67 5.90 7.09 -5.77
C PRO A 67 5.23 8.29 -5.11
N GLU A 68 5.45 9.48 -5.65
CA GLU A 68 4.76 10.68 -5.18
C GLU A 68 3.27 10.62 -5.54
N ALA A 69 2.40 11.18 -4.68
CA ALA A 69 0.95 11.18 -4.91
C ALA A 69 0.57 11.81 -6.26
N LYS A 70 1.32 12.82 -6.71
CA LYS A 70 1.12 13.46 -8.02
C LYS A 70 1.33 12.47 -9.17
N GLU A 71 2.41 11.70 -9.13
CA GLU A 71 2.73 10.68 -10.13
C GLU A 71 1.65 9.58 -10.15
N LEU A 72 1.24 9.09 -8.97
CA LEU A 72 0.17 8.10 -8.85
C LEU A 72 -1.13 8.60 -9.48
N LYS A 73 -1.50 9.86 -9.21
CA LYS A 73 -2.70 10.48 -9.77
C LYS A 73 -2.64 10.62 -11.29
N GLU A 74 -1.49 11.04 -11.84
CA GLU A 74 -1.28 11.12 -13.29
C GLU A 74 -1.40 9.74 -13.96
N GLN A 75 -1.04 8.68 -13.25
CA GLN A 75 -1.18 7.29 -13.71
C GLN A 75 -2.54 6.65 -13.37
N GLY A 76 -3.45 7.39 -12.72
CA GLY A 76 -4.79 6.90 -12.35
C GLY A 76 -4.82 5.95 -11.15
N TYR A 77 -3.74 5.89 -10.35
CA TYR A 77 -3.64 5.10 -9.13
C TYR A 77 -4.03 5.90 -7.88
N THR A 78 -4.35 5.18 -6.80
CA THR A 78 -4.69 5.77 -5.50
C THR A 78 -3.47 6.33 -4.78
N GLU A 79 -3.63 7.40 -4.01
CA GLU A 79 -2.53 8.20 -3.42
C GLU A 79 -1.66 7.48 -2.37
N CYS A 80 -1.92 6.21 -2.06
CA CYS A 80 -1.11 5.38 -1.15
C CYS A 80 -0.66 4.04 -1.78
N THR A 81 -0.43 4.06 -3.09
CA THR A 81 0.08 2.91 -3.84
C THR A 81 1.59 2.77 -3.66
N ALA A 82 2.08 1.55 -3.48
CA ALA A 82 3.50 1.22 -3.49
C ALA A 82 3.82 0.25 -4.63
N ILE A 83 4.99 0.39 -5.23
CA ILE A 83 5.50 -0.52 -6.25
C ILE A 83 6.43 -1.52 -5.58
N ILE A 84 6.09 -2.80 -5.58
CA ILE A 84 6.99 -3.88 -5.18
C ILE A 84 7.61 -4.43 -6.46
N LYS A 85 8.90 -4.10 -6.71
CA LYS A 85 9.57 -4.48 -7.96
C LYS A 85 9.51 -5.99 -8.17
N GLY A 86 9.10 -6.42 -9.36
CA GLY A 86 8.95 -7.84 -9.70
C GLY A 86 7.65 -8.50 -9.21
N LEU A 87 6.86 -7.84 -8.34
CA LEU A 87 5.61 -8.39 -7.82
C LEU A 87 4.38 -7.58 -8.24
N GLY A 88 4.46 -6.25 -8.32
CA GLY A 88 3.38 -5.39 -8.81
C GLY A 88 3.08 -4.18 -7.92
N LEU A 89 1.86 -3.65 -8.03
CA LEU A 89 1.39 -2.47 -7.31
C LEU A 89 0.58 -2.88 -6.08
N LEU A 90 1.11 -2.66 -4.88
CA LEU A 90 0.38 -2.79 -3.63
C LEU A 90 -0.51 -1.54 -3.43
N MET A 91 -1.82 -1.71 -3.53
CA MET A 91 -2.80 -0.63 -3.49
C MET A 91 -3.82 -0.86 -2.38
N PRO A 92 -4.27 0.20 -1.69
CA PRO A 92 -5.51 0.15 -0.93
C PRO A 92 -6.68 -0.29 -1.82
N SER A 93 -7.58 -1.07 -1.25
CA SER A 93 -8.75 -1.61 -1.95
C SER A 93 -9.99 -1.57 -1.08
N ASP A 94 -11.14 -1.38 -1.73
CA ASP A 94 -12.43 -1.65 -1.13
C ASP A 94 -12.72 -3.15 -1.31
N LYS A 95 -13.09 -3.82 -0.22
CA LYS A 95 -13.48 -5.24 -0.21
C LYS A 95 -14.60 -5.55 -1.22
N ASN A 96 -15.38 -4.56 -1.61
CA ASN A 96 -16.44 -4.71 -2.59
C ASN A 96 -16.03 -4.50 -4.04
N LYS A 97 -14.80 -4.02 -4.30
CA LYS A 97 -14.32 -3.67 -5.62
C LYS A 97 -14.04 -4.90 -6.48
N THR A 98 -14.58 -4.87 -7.70
CA THR A 98 -14.24 -5.82 -8.76
C THR A 98 -13.19 -5.18 -9.67
N TYR A 99 -12.14 -5.95 -9.98
CA TYR A 99 -11.07 -5.58 -10.90
C TYR A 99 -11.24 -6.38 -12.18
N GLN A 100 -11.02 -5.74 -13.32
CA GLN A 100 -10.96 -6.42 -14.61
C GLN A 100 -9.53 -6.92 -14.83
N VAL A 101 -9.39 -8.22 -15.05
CA VAL A 101 -8.10 -8.90 -15.22
C VAL A 101 -8.09 -9.70 -16.52
N THR A 102 -6.91 -10.04 -17.03
CA THR A 102 -6.73 -10.84 -18.26
C THR A 102 -5.89 -12.10 -18.02
N SER A 103 -5.68 -12.49 -16.76
CA SER A 103 -4.85 -13.64 -16.40
C SER A 103 -5.42 -14.98 -16.89
N GLU A 104 -6.73 -15.07 -17.12
CA GLU A 104 -7.36 -16.26 -17.70
C GLU A 104 -7.23 -16.32 -19.24
N SER A 105 -7.22 -15.18 -19.92
CA SER A 105 -7.06 -15.08 -21.38
C SER A 105 -6.71 -13.65 -21.80
N GLN A 106 -5.76 -13.49 -22.71
CA GLN A 106 -5.42 -12.16 -23.26
C GLN A 106 -6.58 -11.54 -24.05
N ASN A 107 -7.51 -12.37 -24.54
CA ASN A 107 -8.62 -11.93 -25.38
C ASN A 107 -9.90 -11.66 -24.59
N TYR A 108 -9.91 -11.92 -23.27
CA TYR A 108 -11.11 -11.79 -22.46
C TYR A 108 -10.80 -11.17 -21.10
N GLN A 109 -11.55 -10.15 -20.73
CA GLN A 109 -11.48 -9.58 -19.38
C GLN A 109 -12.44 -10.36 -18.47
N THR A 110 -11.91 -10.84 -17.36
CA THR A 110 -12.70 -11.44 -16.29
C THR A 110 -12.70 -10.55 -15.07
N GLY A 111 -13.83 -10.55 -14.35
CA GLY A 111 -13.98 -9.79 -13.12
C GLY A 111 -13.48 -10.59 -11.92
N LYS A 112 -12.47 -10.07 -11.20
CA LYS A 112 -11.96 -10.66 -9.96
C LYS A 112 -12.25 -9.74 -8.78
N LYS A 113 -12.75 -10.30 -7.68
CA LYS A 113 -13.10 -9.58 -6.45
C LYS A 113 -12.35 -10.19 -5.26
N PRO A 114 -11.16 -9.66 -4.91
CA PRO A 114 -10.33 -10.25 -3.86
C PRO A 114 -10.91 -10.15 -2.44
N GLY A 115 -11.75 -9.14 -2.15
CA GLY A 115 -12.42 -9.03 -0.84
C GLY A 115 -11.54 -8.53 0.31
N THR A 116 -10.35 -8.02 0.01
CA THR A 116 -9.31 -7.64 0.99
C THR A 116 -9.10 -6.12 1.04
N PRO A 117 -8.58 -5.56 2.14
CA PRO A 117 -8.34 -4.11 2.30
C PRO A 117 -7.18 -3.58 1.45
N PHE A 118 -6.29 -4.47 1.00
CA PHE A 118 -5.26 -4.16 0.01
C PHE A 118 -5.31 -5.17 -1.12
N VAL A 119 -4.74 -4.81 -2.26
CA VAL A 119 -4.49 -5.72 -3.36
C VAL A 119 -3.09 -5.53 -3.92
N ILE A 120 -2.51 -6.58 -4.50
CA ILE A 120 -1.38 -6.45 -5.42
C ILE A 120 -1.93 -6.59 -6.84
N MET A 121 -1.84 -5.52 -7.62
CA MET A 121 -2.10 -5.59 -9.05
C MET A 121 -0.82 -5.93 -9.78
N TYR A 122 -0.83 -7.08 -10.46
CA TYR A 122 0.25 -7.55 -11.29
C TYR A 122 -0.04 -7.21 -12.76
N MET A 123 0.97 -6.69 -13.45
CA MET A 123 0.87 -6.35 -14.87
C MET A 123 2.14 -6.83 -15.59
N ALA A 124 1.97 -7.66 -16.61
CA ALA A 124 3.06 -8.15 -17.46
C ALA A 124 2.60 -8.19 -18.92
N GLY A 125 2.99 -7.18 -19.69
CA GLY A 125 2.56 -7.02 -21.08
C GLY A 125 1.03 -6.90 -21.17
N PHE A 126 0.39 -7.84 -21.86
CA PHE A 126 -1.07 -7.90 -22.02
C PHE A 126 -1.79 -8.67 -20.90
N GLN A 127 -1.04 -9.28 -19.98
CA GLN A 127 -1.60 -9.99 -18.84
C GLN A 127 -1.68 -9.09 -17.61
N SER A 128 -2.84 -9.06 -16.98
CA SER A 128 -3.04 -8.48 -15.66
C SER A 128 -3.72 -9.48 -14.74
N ASP A 129 -3.36 -9.43 -13.47
CA ASP A 129 -4.07 -10.11 -12.39
C ASP A 129 -4.14 -9.19 -11.16
N VAL A 130 -5.01 -9.52 -10.22
CA VAL A 130 -5.09 -8.88 -8.92
C VAL A 130 -5.08 -9.95 -7.84
N PHE A 131 -4.30 -9.74 -6.79
CA PHE A 131 -4.20 -10.64 -5.64
C PHE A 131 -4.64 -9.92 -4.38
N GLY A 132 -5.49 -10.57 -3.58
CA GLY A 132 -5.94 -10.05 -2.30
C GLY A 132 -4.84 -10.04 -1.26
N VAL A 133 -4.74 -8.96 -0.49
CA VAL A 133 -3.74 -8.79 0.57
C VAL A 133 -4.37 -8.27 1.86
N ASP A 134 -4.13 -9.00 2.94
CA ASP A 134 -4.47 -8.58 4.30
C ASP A 134 -3.20 -8.14 5.04
N LYS A 135 -3.25 -6.99 5.71
CA LYS A 135 -2.23 -6.61 6.69
C LYS A 135 -2.54 -7.31 8.00
N ILE A 136 -1.62 -8.16 8.45
CA ILE A 136 -1.78 -9.02 9.64
C ILE A 136 -1.22 -8.32 10.88
N SER A 137 -0.12 -7.57 10.73
CA SER A 137 0.51 -6.84 11.82
C SER A 137 1.32 -5.64 11.31
N GLU A 138 1.44 -4.60 12.14
CA GLU A 138 2.39 -3.50 11.94
C GLU A 138 3.84 -3.91 12.21
N THR A 139 4.05 -5.05 12.87
CA THR A 139 5.37 -5.60 13.20
C THR A 139 5.73 -6.78 12.30
N ILE A 140 7.04 -7.02 12.19
CA ILE A 140 7.63 -8.15 11.47
C ILE A 140 8.17 -9.15 12.50
N PRO A 141 7.88 -10.46 12.39
CA PRO A 141 8.47 -11.47 13.27
C PRO A 141 10.00 -11.42 13.24
N GLN A 142 10.66 -11.58 14.38
CA GLN A 142 12.12 -11.49 14.48
C GLN A 142 12.83 -12.45 13.51
N ALA A 143 12.32 -13.68 13.37
CA ALA A 143 12.87 -14.67 12.45
C ALA A 143 12.86 -14.21 10.97
N ALA A 144 11.93 -13.31 10.58
CA ALA A 144 11.92 -12.70 9.26
C ALA A 144 12.88 -11.50 9.19
N VAL A 145 12.95 -10.67 10.25
CA VAL A 145 13.92 -9.57 10.36
C VAL A 145 15.36 -10.09 10.22
N ASP A 146 15.70 -11.19 10.89
CA ASP A 146 17.04 -11.80 10.83
C ASP A 146 17.44 -12.19 9.40
N ARG A 147 16.46 -12.54 8.55
CA ARG A 147 16.70 -12.89 7.14
C ARG A 147 17.05 -11.69 6.28
N TYR A 148 16.51 -10.51 6.56
CA TYR A 148 16.89 -9.28 5.86
C TYR A 148 18.37 -8.92 6.08
N HIS A 149 18.91 -9.20 7.27
CA HIS A 149 20.32 -9.00 7.57
C HIS A 149 21.24 -10.01 6.87
N GLN A 150 20.71 -11.17 6.46
CA GLN A 150 21.47 -12.23 5.81
C GLN A 150 21.38 -12.18 4.27
N GLY A 151 20.25 -11.73 3.73
CA GLY A 151 19.99 -11.68 2.28
C GLY A 151 20.16 -10.31 1.62
N GLY A 152 20.48 -9.26 2.41
CA GLY A 152 20.65 -7.89 1.93
C GLY A 152 22.08 -7.50 1.51
N ASN A 153 23.01 -8.47 1.41
CA ASN A 153 24.38 -8.27 0.93
C ASN A 153 24.59 -8.91 -0.44
#